data_AF-A0A644XCB9-F1
#
_entry.id   AF-A0A644XCB9-F1
#
_cell.length_a   1.000
_cell.length_b   1.000
_cell.length_c   1.000
_cell.angle_alpha   90.00
_cell.angle_beta   90.00
_cell.angle_gamma   90.00
#
_symmetry.space_group_name_H-M   'P 1'
#
loop_
_entity.id
_entity.type
_entity.pdbx_description
1 polymer ?
#
loop_
_entity_poly.entity_id
_entity_poly.type
_entity_poly.pdbx_seq_one_letter_code
_entity_poly.pdbx_strand_id
1 'polypeptide(L)'
;MLKGEYKNVKRKFLLSLLVLALVLGLFTGCEQEPSLPRIAATLKGYNDEITALIVSHASGTAPETFTEGTMDTVDVGFTCRVDYSDTDTLDLEVFLHHWTAADGTKISGYLQVEIEYYATPVSISSIHTNRTTIYFDRTSASYDADVFDGDASSETFIVELDLFRCLSLIVDGKTLISSTVNLK
;
A
#
# COMPACT_ATOMS: atom_id res chain seq x y z
N MET A 1 14.51 37.25 56.69
CA MET A 1 14.96 36.99 55.30
C MET A 1 13.99 36.09 54.51
N LEU A 2 12.65 36.29 54.59
CA LEU A 2 11.66 35.34 54.01
C LEU A 2 11.04 35.77 52.67
N LYS A 3 11.35 36.97 52.16
CA LYS A 3 10.67 37.54 50.97
C LYS A 3 11.26 37.06 49.63
N GLY A 4 12.51 36.61 49.63
CA GLY A 4 13.22 36.14 48.42
C GLY A 4 12.92 34.69 48.04
N GLU A 5 12.78 33.81 49.03
CA GLU A 5 12.53 32.38 48.80
C GLU A 5 11.11 32.13 48.27
N TYR A 6 10.10 32.82 48.80
CA TYR A 6 8.71 32.65 48.36
C TYR A 6 8.49 33.09 46.90
N LYS A 7 9.23 34.10 46.43
CA LYS A 7 9.19 34.56 45.03
C LYS A 7 9.81 33.54 44.07
N ASN A 8 10.86 32.85 44.50
CA ASN A 8 11.50 31.78 43.72
C ASN A 8 10.64 30.53 43.64
N VAL A 9 9.94 30.14 44.71
CA VAL A 9 9.02 28.99 44.71
C VAL A 9 7.84 29.22 43.75
N LYS A 10 7.21 30.41 43.79
CA LYS A 10 6.11 30.77 42.86
C LYS A 10 6.57 30.77 41.40
N ARG A 11 7.76 31.30 41.11
CA ARG A 11 8.31 31.34 39.75
C ARG A 11 8.60 29.94 39.21
N LYS A 12 9.20 29.06 40.04
CA LYS A 12 9.45 27.66 39.68
C LYS A 12 8.16 26.89 39.45
N PHE A 13 7.15 27.07 40.30
CA PHE A 13 5.84 26.44 40.14
C PHE A 13 5.14 26.86 38.84
N LEU A 14 5.16 28.16 38.50
CA LEU A 14 4.61 28.67 37.24
C LEU A 14 5.35 28.10 36.02
N LEU A 15 6.68 28.01 36.09
CA LEU A 15 7.50 27.40 35.03
C LEU A 15 7.17 25.91 34.85
N SER A 16 7.03 25.16 35.93
CA SER A 16 6.63 23.75 35.88
C SER A 16 5.23 23.57 35.30
N LEU A 17 4.28 24.45 35.62
CA LEU A 17 2.93 24.42 35.07
C LEU A 17 2.91 24.74 33.55
N LEU A 18 3.75 25.70 33.14
CA LEU A 18 3.89 26.08 31.72
C LEU A 18 4.54 24.96 30.90
N VAL A 19 5.57 24.30 31.45
CA VAL A 19 6.18 23.12 30.83
C VAL A 19 5.19 21.98 30.73
N LEU A 20 4.39 21.74 31.78
CA LEU A 20 3.35 20.70 31.75
C LEU A 20 2.26 21.01 30.70
N ALA A 21 1.84 22.27 30.57
CA ALA A 21 0.89 22.69 29.54
C ALA A 21 1.47 22.57 28.11
N LEU A 22 2.76 22.84 27.92
CA LEU A 22 3.47 22.66 26.66
C LEU A 22 3.59 21.17 26.29
N VAL A 23 3.92 20.32 27.27
CA VAL A 23 4.00 18.87 27.09
C VAL A 23 2.61 18.31 26.78
N LEU A 24 1.58 18.72 27.52
CA LEU A 24 0.20 18.30 27.25
C LEU A 24 -0.31 18.80 25.88
N GLY A 25 0.03 20.02 25.47
CA GLY A 25 -0.34 20.56 24.16
C GLY A 25 0.36 19.89 22.98
N LEU A 26 1.54 19.30 23.19
CA LEU A 26 2.25 18.48 22.20
C LEU A 26 1.68 17.04 22.12
N PHE A 27 1.10 16.52 23.21
CA PHE A 27 0.50 15.19 23.26
C PHE A 27 -1.00 15.16 22.95
N THR A 28 -1.71 16.30 23.00
CA THR A 28 -3.06 16.43 22.41
C THR A 28 -2.98 16.73 20.92
N GLY A 29 -2.06 16.06 20.21
CA GLY A 29 -2.09 15.94 18.77
C GLY A 29 -3.43 15.32 18.40
N CYS A 30 -4.41 16.17 18.17
CA CYS A 30 -5.63 15.84 17.47
C CYS A 30 -5.17 15.55 16.04
N GLU A 31 -4.55 14.38 15.82
CA GLU A 31 -4.41 13.86 14.47
C GLU A 31 -5.84 13.76 13.98
N GLN A 32 -6.16 14.66 13.05
CA GLN A 32 -7.46 14.66 12.43
C GLN A 32 -7.62 13.30 11.78
N GLU A 33 -8.60 12.53 12.28
CA GLU A 33 -8.94 11.21 11.76
C GLU A 33 -8.97 11.31 10.23
N PRO A 34 -8.13 10.54 9.51
CA PRO A 34 -7.95 10.74 8.09
C PRO A 34 -9.30 10.58 7.38
N SER A 35 -9.64 11.53 6.52
CA SER A 35 -10.91 11.50 5.81
C SER A 35 -10.97 10.29 4.88
N LEU A 36 -12.17 9.81 4.58
CA LEU A 36 -12.35 8.67 3.66
C LEU A 36 -11.63 8.86 2.31
N PRO A 37 -11.69 10.04 1.65
CA PRO A 37 -10.91 10.29 0.43
C PRO A 37 -9.39 10.19 0.64
N ARG A 38 -8.89 10.61 1.81
CA ARG A 38 -7.47 10.52 2.13
C ARG A 38 -7.04 9.07 2.28
N ILE A 39 -7.82 8.25 2.99
CA ILE A 39 -7.52 6.82 3.16
C ILE A 39 -7.58 6.10 1.81
N ALA A 40 -8.58 6.40 0.98
CA ALA A 40 -8.68 5.82 -0.35
C ALA A 40 -7.49 6.22 -1.26
N ALA A 41 -7.03 7.47 -1.18
CA ALA A 41 -5.84 7.92 -1.90
C ALA A 41 -4.56 7.23 -1.41
N THR A 42 -4.43 7.02 -0.08
CA THR A 42 -3.32 6.25 0.50
C THR A 42 -3.32 4.81 0.00
N LEU A 43 -4.47 4.13 -0.01
CA LEU A 43 -4.60 2.78 -0.56
C LEU A 43 -4.17 2.71 -2.02
N LYS A 44 -4.61 3.68 -2.83
CA LYS A 44 -4.20 3.76 -4.23
C LYS A 44 -2.68 3.96 -4.33
N GLY A 45 -2.09 4.84 -3.53
CA GLY A 45 -0.65 5.04 -3.51
C GLY A 45 0.13 3.76 -3.19
N TYR A 46 -0.33 2.96 -2.22
CA TYR A 46 0.27 1.66 -1.95
C TYR A 46 0.13 0.68 -3.12
N ASN A 47 -1.02 0.66 -3.80
CA ASN A 47 -1.19 -0.13 -5.01
C ASN A 47 -0.23 0.33 -6.12
N ASP A 48 -0.07 1.63 -6.33
CA ASP A 48 0.82 2.18 -7.35
C ASP A 48 2.29 1.75 -7.09
N GLU A 49 2.73 1.76 -5.83
CA GLU A 49 4.05 1.26 -5.43
C GLU A 49 4.20 -0.25 -5.65
N ILE A 50 3.18 -1.04 -5.29
CA ILE A 50 3.16 -2.50 -5.51
C ILE A 50 3.24 -2.82 -7.01
N THR A 51 2.43 -2.15 -7.83
CA THR A 51 2.42 -2.31 -9.29
C THR A 51 3.79 -1.96 -9.88
N ALA A 52 4.44 -0.90 -9.41
CA ALA A 52 5.78 -0.54 -9.88
C ALA A 52 6.83 -1.62 -9.58
N LEU A 53 6.74 -2.27 -8.42
CA LEU A 53 7.60 -3.40 -8.05
C LEU A 53 7.34 -4.63 -8.93
N ILE A 54 6.07 -4.94 -9.22
CA ILE A 54 5.68 -6.03 -10.12
C ILE A 54 6.20 -5.77 -11.53
N VAL A 55 6.01 -4.56 -12.07
CA VAL A 55 6.53 -4.14 -13.37
C VAL A 55 8.05 -4.32 -13.39
N SER A 56 8.77 -3.87 -12.36
CA SER A 56 10.23 -4.01 -12.30
C SER A 56 10.70 -5.47 -12.25
N HIS A 57 9.90 -6.37 -11.68
CA HIS A 57 10.21 -7.79 -11.59
C HIS A 57 9.94 -8.52 -12.91
N ALA A 58 8.85 -8.17 -13.59
CA ALA A 58 8.33 -8.89 -14.74
C ALA A 58 8.80 -8.34 -16.10
N SER A 59 9.16 -7.05 -16.16
CA SER A 59 9.52 -6.38 -17.43
C SER A 59 10.80 -6.94 -18.04
N GLY A 60 10.81 -7.03 -19.38
CA GLY A 60 11.96 -7.53 -20.15
C GLY A 60 12.18 -9.04 -20.05
N THR A 61 11.25 -9.77 -19.42
CA THR A 61 11.29 -11.22 -19.26
C THR A 61 10.03 -11.82 -19.88
N ALA A 62 10.21 -12.84 -20.74
CA ALA A 62 9.07 -13.53 -21.35
C ALA A 62 8.35 -14.40 -20.31
N PRO A 63 7.01 -14.37 -20.28
CA PRO A 63 6.23 -15.04 -19.24
C PRO A 63 6.51 -16.55 -19.15
N GLU A 64 6.77 -17.22 -20.27
CA GLU A 64 7.09 -18.66 -20.31
C GLU A 64 8.45 -19.03 -19.69
N THR A 65 9.27 -18.04 -19.30
CA THR A 65 10.55 -18.28 -18.62
C THR A 65 10.42 -18.37 -17.11
N PHE A 66 9.29 -17.95 -16.56
CA PHE A 66 8.96 -18.15 -15.15
C PHE A 66 8.63 -19.63 -14.91
N THR A 67 8.99 -20.14 -13.74
CA THR A 67 8.73 -21.54 -13.38
C THR A 67 7.61 -21.61 -12.36
N GLU A 68 6.46 -22.18 -12.76
CA GLU A 68 5.31 -22.40 -11.88
C GLU A 68 5.70 -23.05 -10.54
N GLY A 69 5.11 -22.55 -9.46
CA GLY A 69 5.38 -22.95 -8.08
C GLY A 69 6.64 -22.33 -7.46
N THR A 70 7.45 -21.61 -8.23
CA THR A 70 8.64 -20.92 -7.71
C THR A 70 8.25 -19.73 -6.84
N MET A 71 9.00 -19.52 -5.76
CA MET A 71 8.88 -18.37 -4.87
C MET A 71 10.01 -17.39 -5.14
N ASP A 72 9.68 -16.18 -5.60
CA ASP A 72 10.63 -15.12 -5.87
C ASP A 72 10.52 -14.00 -4.83
N THR A 73 11.66 -13.36 -4.54
CA THR A 73 11.72 -12.16 -3.69
C THR A 73 11.76 -10.93 -4.59
N VAL A 74 10.73 -10.10 -4.52
CA VAL A 74 10.61 -8.86 -5.29
C VAL A 74 11.25 -7.71 -4.51
N ASP A 75 11.01 -7.65 -3.20
CA ASP A 75 11.58 -6.68 -2.26
C ASP A 75 11.59 -7.26 -0.82
N VAL A 76 12.19 -6.55 0.13
CA VAL A 76 12.18 -6.93 1.55
C VAL A 76 10.75 -6.94 2.09
N GLY A 77 10.24 -8.14 2.38
CA GLY A 77 8.86 -8.35 2.85
C GLY A 77 7.84 -8.47 1.71
N PHE A 78 8.27 -8.49 0.45
CA PHE A 78 7.45 -8.70 -0.73
C PHE A 78 7.97 -9.93 -1.47
N THR A 79 7.18 -11.00 -1.49
CA THR A 79 7.45 -12.21 -2.28
C THR A 79 6.29 -12.53 -3.21
N CYS A 80 6.56 -13.17 -4.34
CA CYS A 80 5.53 -13.72 -5.22
C CYS A 80 5.75 -15.22 -5.45
N ARG A 81 4.67 -15.96 -5.66
CA ARG A 81 4.68 -17.31 -6.22
C ARG A 81 4.20 -17.23 -7.66
N VAL A 82 4.89 -17.88 -8.58
CA VAL A 82 4.37 -18.11 -9.94
C VAL A 82 3.24 -19.13 -9.85
N ASP A 83 2.00 -18.73 -10.10
CA ASP A 83 0.85 -19.64 -10.09
C ASP A 83 0.63 -20.28 -11.47
N TYR A 84 0.78 -19.49 -12.52
CA TYR A 84 0.65 -19.90 -13.91
C TYR A 84 1.59 -19.07 -14.81
N SER A 85 2.13 -19.69 -15.86
CA SER A 85 2.94 -19.00 -16.86
C SER A 85 2.77 -19.62 -18.24
N ASP A 86 2.43 -18.81 -19.25
CA ASP A 86 2.32 -19.20 -20.66
C ASP A 86 2.95 -18.13 -21.55
N THR A 87 2.71 -18.16 -22.87
CA THR A 87 3.34 -17.26 -23.85
C THR A 87 2.94 -15.79 -23.74
N ASP A 88 1.75 -15.49 -23.21
CA ASP A 88 1.16 -14.15 -23.17
C ASP A 88 0.54 -13.81 -21.81
N THR A 89 0.71 -14.67 -20.81
CA THR A 89 0.12 -14.50 -19.48
C THR A 89 1.04 -15.00 -18.38
N LEU A 90 1.13 -14.23 -17.29
CA LEU A 90 1.81 -14.60 -16.06
C LEU A 90 0.89 -14.30 -14.86
N ASP A 91 0.56 -15.34 -14.10
CA ASP A 91 -0.22 -15.19 -12.86
C ASP A 91 0.70 -15.33 -11.65
N LEU A 92 0.62 -14.35 -10.76
CA LEU A 92 1.40 -14.28 -9.53
C LEU A 92 0.48 -14.25 -8.31
N GLU A 93 0.81 -15.07 -7.32
CA GLU A 93 0.31 -14.89 -5.96
C GLU A 93 1.31 -14.06 -5.17
N VAL A 94 0.93 -12.85 -4.80
CA VAL A 94 1.80 -11.92 -4.07
C VAL A 94 1.50 -11.98 -2.58
N PHE A 95 2.56 -12.08 -1.78
CA PHE A 95 2.52 -12.09 -0.32
C PHE A 95 3.32 -10.92 0.23
N LEU A 96 2.64 -10.07 1.01
CA LEU A 96 3.25 -8.98 1.75
C LEU A 96 3.38 -9.39 3.21
N HIS A 97 4.60 -9.41 3.73
CA HIS A 97 4.90 -9.70 5.13
C HIS A 97 5.71 -8.56 5.73
N HIS A 98 4.98 -7.56 6.25
CA HIS A 98 5.54 -6.29 6.72
C HIS A 98 6.43 -5.59 5.69
N TRP A 99 6.04 -5.64 4.41
CA TRP A 99 6.63 -4.81 3.36
C TRP A 99 6.53 -3.33 3.76
N THR A 100 7.53 -2.53 3.40
CA THR A 100 7.62 -1.13 3.82
C THR A 100 7.32 -0.23 2.64
N ALA A 101 6.17 0.44 2.67
CA ALA A 101 5.87 1.47 1.68
C ALA A 101 6.86 2.65 1.79
N ALA A 102 6.91 3.49 0.76
CA ALA A 102 7.81 4.64 0.69
C ALA A 102 7.60 5.65 1.84
N ASP A 103 6.39 5.72 2.40
CA ASP A 103 6.07 6.54 3.57
C ASP A 103 6.51 5.94 4.92
N GLY A 104 7.06 4.71 4.91
CA GLY A 104 7.52 3.97 6.08
C GLY A 104 6.48 3.02 6.68
N THR A 105 5.25 3.02 6.17
CA THR A 105 4.15 2.18 6.66
C THR A 105 4.44 0.70 6.40
N LYS A 106 4.14 -0.15 7.39
CA LYS A 106 4.29 -1.60 7.27
C LYS A 106 2.99 -2.22 6.78
N ILE A 107 3.05 -2.89 5.64
CA ILE A 107 1.90 -3.49 4.98
C ILE A 107 2.08 -5.01 4.97
N SER A 108 1.03 -5.73 5.37
CA SER A 108 0.92 -7.17 5.20
C SER A 108 -0.32 -7.51 4.41
N GLY A 109 -0.34 -8.61 3.68
CA GLY A 109 -1.46 -8.91 2.81
C GLY A 109 -1.18 -9.98 1.75
N TYR A 110 -2.18 -10.16 0.90
CA TYR A 110 -2.19 -11.08 -0.22
C TYR A 110 -2.87 -10.42 -1.41
N LEU A 111 -2.32 -10.66 -2.61
CA LEU A 111 -2.87 -10.20 -3.87
C LEU A 111 -2.78 -11.34 -4.89
N GLN A 112 -3.77 -11.44 -5.78
CA GLN A 112 -3.64 -12.18 -7.02
C GLN A 112 -3.38 -11.17 -8.13
N VAL A 113 -2.41 -11.45 -8.98
CA VAL A 113 -1.96 -10.55 -10.03
C VAL A 113 -1.86 -11.33 -11.32
N GLU A 114 -2.61 -10.92 -12.33
CA GLU A 114 -2.54 -11.42 -13.69
C GLU A 114 -1.87 -10.35 -14.56
N ILE A 115 -0.86 -10.76 -15.32
CA ILE A 115 -0.09 -9.89 -16.21
C ILE A 115 -0.25 -10.41 -17.62
N GLU A 116 -0.80 -9.59 -18.51
CA GLU A 116 -0.91 -9.91 -19.93
C GLU A 116 0.27 -9.30 -20.71
N TYR A 117 0.71 -9.99 -21.75
CA TYR A 117 1.83 -9.60 -22.59
C TYR A 117 1.47 -9.57 -24.07
N TYR A 118 2.13 -8.68 -24.82
CA TYR A 118 2.30 -8.88 -26.26
C TYR A 118 3.51 -9.78 -26.55
N ALA A 119 3.39 -10.59 -27.60
CA ALA A 119 4.43 -11.54 -27.97
C ALA A 119 5.61 -10.91 -28.74
N THR A 120 5.43 -9.76 -29.39
CA THR A 120 6.51 -9.10 -30.18
C THR A 120 6.31 -7.58 -30.28
N PRO A 121 7.11 -6.77 -29.56
CA PRO A 121 8.10 -7.17 -28.55
C PRO A 121 7.44 -7.86 -27.36
N VAL A 122 8.23 -8.53 -26.51
CA VAL A 122 7.76 -9.00 -25.20
C VAL A 122 7.57 -7.78 -24.31
N SER A 123 6.32 -7.34 -24.19
CA SER A 123 5.93 -6.15 -23.44
C SER A 123 4.67 -6.44 -22.63
N ILE A 124 4.62 -5.90 -21.41
CA ILE A 124 3.41 -5.97 -20.58
C ILE A 124 2.35 -5.09 -21.23
N SER A 125 1.14 -5.60 -21.43
CA SER A 125 -0.01 -4.84 -21.92
C SER A 125 -0.93 -4.40 -20.79
N SER A 126 -1.10 -5.25 -19.76
CA SER A 126 -1.98 -4.97 -18.65
C SER A 126 -1.52 -5.69 -17.39
N ILE A 127 -1.91 -5.15 -16.24
CA ILE A 127 -1.75 -5.81 -14.95
C ILE A 127 -3.09 -5.70 -14.22
N HIS A 128 -3.66 -6.86 -13.92
CA HIS A 128 -4.91 -7.04 -13.21
C HIS A 128 -4.63 -7.51 -11.80
N THR A 129 -4.88 -6.65 -10.82
CA THR A 129 -4.74 -6.98 -9.41
C THR A 129 -6.13 -7.27 -8.85
N ASN A 130 -6.39 -8.55 -8.57
CA ASN A 130 -7.67 -9.03 -8.08
C ASN A 130 -7.54 -9.68 -6.70
N ARG A 131 -8.66 -9.77 -5.98
CA ARG A 131 -8.74 -10.40 -4.65
C ARG A 131 -7.73 -9.85 -3.63
N THR A 132 -7.38 -8.58 -3.74
CA THR A 132 -6.42 -7.97 -2.83
C THR A 132 -7.01 -7.83 -1.43
N THR A 133 -6.23 -8.23 -0.43
CA THR A 133 -6.46 -7.86 0.96
C THR A 133 -5.14 -7.39 1.58
N ILE A 134 -5.12 -6.15 2.08
CA ILE A 134 -3.97 -5.58 2.78
C ILE A 134 -4.35 -5.05 4.16
N TYR A 135 -3.34 -5.02 5.03
CA TYR A 135 -3.41 -4.62 6.43
C TYR A 135 -2.27 -3.67 6.77
N PHE A 136 -2.59 -2.52 7.36
CA PHE A 136 -1.64 -1.50 7.80
C PHE A 136 -2.33 -0.61 8.84
N ASP A 137 -1.61 -0.05 9.82
CA ASP A 137 -2.14 0.97 10.77
C ASP A 137 -3.58 0.75 11.26
N ARG A 138 -3.90 -0.49 11.67
CA ARG A 138 -5.23 -0.89 12.17
C ARG A 138 -6.36 -0.76 11.12
N THR A 139 -5.97 -0.62 9.87
CA THR A 139 -6.77 -0.62 8.66
C THR A 139 -6.67 -1.97 7.97
N SER A 140 -7.81 -2.51 7.56
CA SER A 140 -7.94 -3.64 6.64
C SER A 140 -8.66 -3.14 5.41
N ALA A 141 -8.11 -3.39 4.23
CA ALA A 141 -8.70 -3.00 2.97
C ALA A 141 -8.70 -4.16 1.98
N SER A 142 -9.77 -4.23 1.18
CA SER A 142 -9.80 -5.02 -0.04
C SER A 142 -10.13 -4.15 -1.23
N TYR A 143 -9.52 -4.44 -2.38
CA TYR A 143 -9.69 -3.67 -3.60
C TYR A 143 -9.39 -4.52 -4.84
N ASP A 144 -9.84 -4.05 -5.98
CA ASP A 144 -9.35 -4.48 -7.29
C ASP A 144 -8.70 -3.28 -7.99
N ALA A 145 -7.69 -3.52 -8.80
CA ALA A 145 -7.03 -2.50 -9.60
C ALA A 145 -6.58 -3.06 -10.96
N ASP A 146 -6.76 -2.27 -12.01
CA ASP A 146 -6.31 -2.61 -13.36
C ASP A 146 -5.47 -1.46 -13.91
N VAL A 147 -4.29 -1.76 -14.44
CA VAL A 147 -3.47 -0.79 -15.19
C VAL A 147 -3.21 -1.30 -16.60
N PHE A 148 -3.26 -0.40 -17.57
CA PHE A 148 -3.09 -0.74 -18.99
C PHE A 148 -2.03 0.15 -19.64
N ASP A 149 -1.24 -0.47 -20.51
CA ASP A 149 -0.44 0.19 -21.52
C ASP A 149 -1.22 0.19 -22.85
N GLY A 150 -1.65 1.37 -23.28
CA GLY A 150 -2.57 1.51 -24.42
C GLY A 150 -1.93 1.36 -25.80
N ASP A 151 -0.60 1.41 -25.90
CA ASP A 151 0.14 1.16 -27.14
C ASP A 151 0.98 -0.12 -27.04
N ALA A 152 1.53 -0.42 -25.87
CA ALA A 152 2.33 -1.61 -25.50
C ALA A 152 3.32 -2.06 -26.59
N SER A 153 3.73 -1.12 -27.44
CA SER A 153 4.58 -1.32 -28.62
C SER A 153 6.07 -1.27 -28.26
N SER A 154 6.35 -0.98 -26.98
CA SER A 154 7.67 -0.80 -26.39
C SER A 154 7.86 -1.77 -25.23
N GLU A 155 9.10 -2.16 -24.95
CA GLU A 155 9.45 -2.99 -23.77
C GLU A 155 9.24 -2.26 -22.43
N THR A 156 9.03 -0.94 -22.46
CA THR A 156 8.73 -0.14 -21.26
C THR A 156 7.22 -0.06 -21.07
N PHE A 157 6.74 -0.55 -19.93
CA PHE A 157 5.34 -0.41 -19.53
C PHE A 157 5.03 1.04 -19.15
N ILE A 158 4.06 1.64 -19.83
CA ILE A 158 3.58 3.01 -19.57
C ILE A 158 2.10 2.95 -19.20
N VAL A 159 1.76 3.35 -17.97
CA VAL A 159 0.37 3.39 -17.51
C VAL A 159 -0.38 4.51 -18.22
N GLU A 160 -1.28 4.14 -19.15
CA GLU A 160 -2.18 5.07 -19.82
C GLU A 160 -3.57 5.11 -19.17
N LEU A 161 -4.02 3.97 -18.66
CA LEU A 161 -5.29 3.84 -17.93
C LEU A 161 -5.05 3.14 -16.60
N ASP A 162 -5.63 3.71 -15.55
CA ASP A 162 -5.52 3.25 -14.16
C ASP A 162 -6.92 3.23 -13.54
N LEU A 163 -7.40 2.03 -13.27
CA LEU A 163 -8.69 1.77 -12.64
C LEU A 163 -8.46 1.24 -11.24
N PHE A 164 -9.05 1.90 -10.24
CA PHE A 164 -8.95 1.47 -8.85
C PHE A 164 -10.33 1.43 -8.21
N ARG A 165 -10.65 0.29 -7.58
CA ARG A 165 -11.92 0.07 -6.89
C ARG A 165 -11.71 -0.50 -5.51
N CYS A 166 -11.84 0.34 -4.48
CA CYS A 166 -11.93 -0.14 -3.10
C CYS A 166 -13.25 -0.88 -2.86
N LEU A 167 -13.15 -2.16 -2.48
CA LEU A 167 -14.27 -3.05 -2.22
C LEU A 167 -14.67 -3.02 -0.75
N SER A 168 -13.70 -3.07 0.16
CA SER A 168 -13.93 -2.99 1.60
C SER A 168 -12.86 -2.15 2.26
N LEU A 169 -13.29 -1.39 3.27
CA LEU A 169 -12.40 -0.61 4.11
C LEU A 169 -12.90 -0.65 5.54
N ILE A 170 -12.07 -1.18 6.44
CA ILE A 170 -12.30 -1.23 7.87
C ILE A 170 -11.15 -0.51 8.54
N VAL A 171 -11.45 0.53 9.32
CA VAL A 171 -10.47 1.30 10.08
C VAL A 171 -10.86 1.24 11.53
N ASP A 172 -9.93 0.86 12.41
CA ASP A 172 -10.19 0.75 13.85
C ASP A 172 -11.39 -0.17 14.19
N GLY A 173 -11.58 -1.22 13.38
CA GLY A 173 -12.71 -2.14 13.51
C GLY A 173 -14.05 -1.59 13.03
N LYS A 174 -14.10 -0.36 12.52
CA LYS A 174 -15.28 0.27 11.94
C LYS A 174 -15.27 0.12 10.42
N THR A 175 -16.30 -0.53 9.88
CA THR A 175 -16.51 -0.61 8.43
C THR A 175 -16.89 0.76 7.87
N LEU A 176 -16.08 1.27 6.95
CA LEU A 176 -16.28 2.54 6.24
C LEU A 176 -16.77 2.31 4.80
N ILE A 177 -16.25 1.28 4.13
CA ILE A 177 -16.69 0.84 2.79
C ILE A 177 -17.00 -0.65 2.87
N SER A 178 -18.13 -1.03 2.28
CA SER A 178 -18.52 -2.43 2.09
C SER A 178 -19.31 -2.56 0.80
N SER A 179 -18.63 -2.98 -0.25
CA SER A 179 -19.25 -3.42 -1.49
C SER A 179 -19.51 -4.92 -1.39
N THR A 180 -20.77 -5.32 -1.25
CA THR A 180 -21.17 -6.69 -1.55
C THR A 180 -21.14 -6.84 -3.07
N VAL A 181 -19.99 -7.22 -3.62
CA VAL A 181 -19.97 -7.84 -4.94
C VAL A 181 -20.71 -9.15 -4.77
N ASN A 182 -21.87 -9.30 -5.42
CA ASN A 182 -22.55 -10.58 -5.52
C ASN A 182 -21.59 -11.55 -6.22
N LEU A 183 -20.78 -12.28 -5.44
CA LEU A 183 -20.15 -13.52 -5.87
C LEU A 183 -21.30 -14.53 -6.06
N LYS A 184 -21.96 -14.44 -7.21
CA LYS A 184 -22.80 -15.53 -7.73
C LYS A 184 -21.94 -16.47 -8.54
#